data_AF-A0A4V3WJE8-F1
#
_entry.id   AF-A0A4V3WJE8-F1
#
_cell.length_a   1.000
_cell.length_b   1.000
_cell.length_c   1.000
_cell.angle_alpha   90.00
_cell.angle_beta   90.00
_cell.angle_gamma   90.00
#
_symmetry.space_group_name_H-M   'P 1'
#
loop_
_entity.id
_entity.type
_entity.pdbx_description
1 polymer ?
#
loop_
_entity_poly.entity_id
_entity_poly.type
_entity_poly.pdbx_seq_one_letter_code
_entity_poly.pdbx_strand_id
1 'polypeptide(L)'
;MADLTQHFHKGSEVEISSNDDGFRGAWYAGTVIRPASTKTKTTNTTTNNKKLLVEYKTLMADEGGKKPLREALDVVQLRPPPPRESRRSFKFSEEVDAYHNDGWWEGVITEVLENERYSVFFRGTREQLDFGSEELRLHREWVKGKWVPPLEGEEYPTSIDIRYGYDMDMSPYLKCLCFIGQRLSLMLPSEHRQPKGPSWQIDRAELSSEEEVKAGIAGFY
;
A
#
# COMPACT_ATOMS: atom_id res chain seq x y z
N MET A 1 -14.33 -29.76 3.91
CA MET A 1 -13.68 -28.62 3.21
C MET A 1 -14.73 -27.55 3.04
N ALA A 2 -14.45 -26.30 3.41
CA ALA A 2 -15.40 -25.21 3.19
C ALA A 2 -15.63 -25.03 1.68
N ASP A 3 -16.89 -24.99 1.24
CA ASP A 3 -17.20 -24.75 -0.17
C ASP A 3 -17.04 -23.25 -0.46
N LEU A 4 -15.91 -22.88 -1.06
CA LEU A 4 -15.61 -21.49 -1.42
C LEU A 4 -16.64 -20.89 -2.41
N THR A 5 -17.46 -21.73 -3.05
CA THR A 5 -18.54 -21.25 -3.94
C THR A 5 -19.80 -20.78 -3.22
N GLN A 6 -19.89 -20.94 -1.90
CA GLN A 6 -21.07 -20.50 -1.12
C GLN A 6 -21.36 -19.00 -1.23
N HIS A 7 -20.34 -18.17 -1.48
CA HIS A 7 -20.52 -16.71 -1.60
C HIS A 7 -20.82 -16.25 -3.04
N PHE A 8 -20.72 -17.14 -4.02
CA PHE A 8 -20.73 -16.78 -5.44
C PHE A 8 -21.89 -17.46 -6.16
N HIS A 9 -23.06 -16.81 -6.11
CA HIS A 9 -24.26 -17.23 -6.82
C HIS A 9 -24.45 -16.39 -8.08
N LYS A 10 -25.32 -16.83 -8.99
CA LYS A 10 -25.69 -16.02 -10.15
C LYS A 10 -26.27 -14.67 -9.66
N GLY A 11 -25.72 -13.57 -10.16
CA GLY A 11 -26.07 -12.21 -9.77
C GLY A 11 -25.28 -11.65 -8.60
N SER A 12 -24.42 -12.44 -7.94
CA SER A 12 -23.53 -11.92 -6.90
C SER A 12 -22.54 -10.90 -7.48
N GLU A 13 -22.44 -9.75 -6.84
CA GLU A 13 -21.35 -8.80 -7.10
C GLU A 13 -20.04 -9.38 -6.55
N VAL A 14 -18.95 -9.16 -7.28
CA VAL A 14 -17.61 -9.67 -6.94
C VAL A 14 -16.54 -8.67 -7.34
N GLU A 15 -15.38 -8.78 -6.71
CA GLU A 15 -14.13 -8.22 -7.21
C GLU A 15 -13.29 -9.32 -7.84
N ILE A 16 -12.66 -8.99 -8.96
CA ILE A 16 -11.96 -9.90 -9.86
C ILE A 16 -10.49 -9.50 -9.93
N SER A 17 -9.59 -10.44 -9.64
CA SER A 17 -8.15 -10.27 -9.81
C SER A 17 -7.65 -11.03 -11.05
N SER A 18 -6.77 -10.40 -11.83
CA SER A 18 -6.05 -11.08 -12.92
C SER A 18 -4.64 -11.52 -12.47
N ASN A 19 -4.18 -12.65 -13.01
CA ASN A 19 -2.83 -13.16 -12.78
C ASN A 19 -1.80 -12.64 -13.81
N ASP A 20 -2.25 -11.86 -14.79
CA ASP A 20 -1.41 -11.29 -15.83
C ASP A 20 -0.47 -10.23 -15.26
N ASP A 21 0.77 -10.20 -15.72
CA ASP A 21 1.85 -9.41 -15.11
C ASP A 21 1.61 -7.90 -15.05
N GLY A 22 0.69 -7.36 -15.86
CA GLY A 22 0.28 -5.95 -15.82
C GLY A 22 -0.90 -5.63 -14.90
N PHE A 23 -1.60 -6.64 -14.39
CA PHE A 23 -2.82 -6.51 -13.59
C PHE A 23 -2.70 -7.10 -12.19
N ARG A 24 -1.49 -7.52 -11.80
CA ARG A 24 -1.22 -8.04 -10.47
C ARG A 24 -1.47 -6.96 -9.42
N GLY A 25 -2.24 -7.30 -8.40
CA GLY A 25 -2.62 -6.38 -7.33
C GLY A 25 -3.83 -5.50 -7.67
N ALA A 26 -4.42 -5.64 -8.87
CA ALA A 26 -5.64 -4.96 -9.26
C ALA A 26 -6.89 -5.81 -9.00
N TRP A 27 -7.94 -5.16 -8.51
CA TRP A 27 -9.26 -5.73 -8.27
C TRP A 27 -10.32 -4.96 -9.05
N TYR A 28 -10.95 -5.63 -10.02
CA TYR A 28 -11.98 -5.04 -10.87
C TYR A 28 -13.37 -5.47 -10.43
N ALA A 29 -14.33 -4.54 -10.44
CA ALA A 29 -15.70 -4.86 -10.08
C ALA A 29 -16.38 -5.70 -11.17
N GLY A 30 -17.14 -6.71 -10.77
CA GLY A 30 -17.85 -7.60 -11.67
C GLY A 30 -19.08 -8.25 -11.06
N THR A 31 -19.74 -9.10 -11.85
CA THR A 31 -20.92 -9.86 -11.46
C THR A 31 -20.78 -11.32 -11.91
N VAL A 32 -21.18 -12.26 -11.06
CA VAL A 32 -21.22 -13.68 -11.41
C VAL A 32 -22.41 -13.97 -12.32
N ILE A 33 -22.16 -14.41 -13.54
CA ILE A 33 -23.22 -14.73 -14.52
C ILE A 33 -23.74 -16.14 -14.35
N ARG A 34 -22.83 -17.10 -14.13
CA ARG A 34 -23.18 -18.50 -13.85
C ARG A 34 -21.98 -19.26 -13.30
N PRO A 35 -22.20 -20.29 -12.46
CA PRO A 35 -21.18 -21.29 -12.20
C PRO A 35 -20.79 -21.96 -13.52
N ALA A 36 -19.50 -21.96 -13.88
CA ALA A 36 -19.04 -22.69 -15.05
C ALA A 36 -19.00 -24.17 -14.67
N SER A 37 -20.12 -24.86 -14.89
CA SER A 37 -20.22 -26.30 -14.74
C SER A 37 -19.42 -26.98 -15.86
N THR A 38 -18.14 -27.26 -15.64
CA THR A 38 -17.43 -28.26 -16.45
C THR A 38 -17.28 -29.52 -15.62
N LYS A 39 -18.17 -30.49 -15.86
CA LYS A 39 -17.91 -31.89 -15.55
C LYS A 39 -16.80 -32.37 -16.49
N THR A 40 -15.55 -32.05 -16.19
CA THR A 40 -14.41 -32.63 -16.89
C THR A 40 -14.06 -33.95 -16.20
N LYS A 41 -14.56 -35.07 -16.73
CA LYS A 41 -14.04 -36.40 -16.39
C LYS A 41 -12.66 -36.51 -17.04
N THR A 42 -11.62 -36.14 -16.31
CA THR A 42 -10.24 -36.42 -16.70
C THR A 42 -9.65 -37.40 -15.68
N THR A 43 -9.39 -38.60 -16.17
CA THR A 43 -8.62 -39.73 -15.60
C THR A 43 -7.90 -39.48 -14.26
N ASN A 44 -8.22 -40.28 -13.24
CA ASN A 44 -7.47 -40.60 -12.01
C ASN A 44 -6.81 -39.48 -11.16
N THR A 45 -7.10 -38.20 -11.39
CA THR A 45 -6.84 -37.11 -10.43
C THR A 45 -7.99 -36.11 -10.49
N THR A 46 -8.92 -36.20 -9.53
CA THR A 46 -10.10 -35.33 -9.44
C THR A 46 -9.73 -33.95 -8.89
N THR A 47 -9.18 -33.07 -9.71
CA THR A 47 -9.10 -31.64 -9.37
C THR A 47 -10.41 -30.98 -9.77
N ASN A 48 -11.30 -30.78 -8.80
CA ASN A 48 -12.58 -30.08 -8.99
C ASN A 48 -12.35 -28.58 -9.21
N ASN A 49 -11.77 -28.18 -10.34
CA ASN A 49 -11.61 -26.77 -10.70
C ASN A 49 -12.96 -26.22 -11.18
N LYS A 50 -13.83 -25.88 -10.23
CA LYS A 50 -15.07 -25.16 -10.49
C LYS A 50 -14.69 -23.74 -10.91
N LYS A 51 -14.74 -23.45 -12.21
CA LYS A 51 -14.64 -22.07 -12.71
C LYS A 51 -15.98 -21.37 -12.58
N LEU A 52 -15.98 -20.03 -12.49
CA LEU A 52 -17.18 -19.20 -12.52
C LEU A 52 -17.09 -18.26 -13.72
N LEU A 53 -18.19 -18.13 -14.48
CA LEU A 53 -18.26 -17.13 -15.53
C LEU A 53 -18.68 -15.80 -14.90
N VAL A 54 -17.80 -14.82 -14.98
CA VAL A 54 -18.02 -13.46 -14.48
C VAL A 54 -18.10 -12.47 -15.64
N GLU A 55 -18.75 -11.35 -15.39
CA GLU A 55 -18.84 -10.19 -16.27
C GLU A 55 -18.27 -8.98 -15.54
N TYR A 56 -17.32 -8.29 -16.17
CA TYR A 56 -16.74 -7.06 -15.61
C TYR A 56 -17.73 -5.90 -15.74
N LYS A 57 -17.75 -5.00 -14.76
CA LYS A 57 -18.63 -3.82 -14.78
C LYS A 57 -18.10 -2.69 -15.66
N THR A 58 -16.78 -2.50 -15.66
CA THR A 58 -16.11 -1.36 -16.30
C THR A 58 -15.32 -1.76 -17.55
N LEU A 59 -14.83 -3.00 -17.63
CA LEU A 59 -14.07 -3.49 -18.78
C LEU A 59 -15.00 -4.00 -19.89
N MET A 60 -14.72 -3.60 -21.13
CA MET A 60 -15.50 -3.93 -22.32
C MET A 60 -14.71 -4.87 -23.23
N ALA A 61 -15.41 -5.81 -23.88
CA ALA A 61 -14.81 -6.75 -24.84
C ALA A 61 -14.64 -6.15 -26.24
N ASP A 62 -15.36 -5.07 -26.55
CA ASP A 62 -15.32 -4.39 -27.83
C ASP A 62 -14.88 -2.93 -27.68
N GLU A 63 -14.17 -2.42 -28.68
CA GLU A 63 -13.75 -1.01 -28.74
C GLU A 63 -14.97 -0.05 -28.73
N GLY A 64 -16.13 -0.54 -29.18
CA GLY A 64 -17.38 0.21 -29.19
C GLY A 64 -18.07 0.31 -27.82
N GLY A 65 -17.58 -0.35 -26.78
CA GLY A 65 -18.12 -0.31 -25.42
C GLY A 65 -19.55 -0.84 -25.27
N LYS A 66 -20.01 -1.70 -26.19
CA LYS A 66 -21.39 -2.22 -26.19
C LYS A 66 -21.51 -3.54 -25.47
N LYS A 67 -20.40 -4.26 -25.28
CA LYS A 67 -20.39 -5.59 -24.68
C LYS A 67 -19.38 -5.63 -23.52
N PRO A 68 -19.86 -5.80 -22.28
CA PRO A 68 -18.97 -6.04 -21.15
C PRO A 68 -18.08 -7.27 -21.36
N LEU A 69 -16.85 -7.21 -20.86
CA LEU A 69 -15.91 -8.32 -20.87
C LEU A 69 -16.42 -9.46 -19.98
N ARG A 70 -16.28 -10.70 -20.44
CA ARG A 70 -16.67 -11.90 -19.69
C ARG A 70 -15.55 -12.93 -19.68
N GLU A 71 -15.28 -13.50 -18.51
CA GLU A 71 -14.19 -14.46 -18.33
C GLU A 71 -14.58 -15.62 -17.41
N ALA A 72 -14.00 -16.79 -17.67
CA ALA A 72 -14.18 -17.97 -16.85
C ALA A 72 -12.98 -18.11 -15.89
N LEU A 73 -13.18 -17.70 -14.64
CA LEU A 73 -12.13 -17.56 -13.65
C LEU A 73 -12.24 -18.62 -12.56
N ASP A 74 -11.11 -18.96 -11.94
CA ASP A 74 -11.08 -19.81 -10.76
C ASP A 74 -11.59 -19.04 -9.54
N VAL A 75 -12.21 -19.73 -8.58
CA VAL A 75 -12.81 -19.10 -7.38
C VAL A 75 -11.78 -18.31 -6.56
N VAL A 76 -10.50 -18.70 -6.64
CA VAL A 76 -9.39 -18.01 -5.96
C VAL A 76 -9.11 -16.60 -6.52
N GLN A 77 -9.55 -16.30 -7.74
CA GLN A 77 -9.43 -14.99 -8.38
C GLN A 77 -10.62 -14.07 -8.07
N LEU A 78 -11.54 -14.53 -7.22
CA LEU A 78 -12.79 -13.86 -6.91
C LEU A 78 -12.90 -13.63 -5.41
N ARG A 79 -13.36 -12.45 -5.04
CA ARG A 79 -13.78 -12.12 -3.67
C ARG A 79 -15.10 -11.36 -3.70
N PRO A 80 -15.91 -11.39 -2.63
CA PRO A 80 -17.01 -10.45 -2.50
C PRO A 80 -16.47 -9.00 -2.46
N PRO A 81 -17.27 -7.97 -2.76
CA PRO A 81 -16.89 -6.59 -2.51
C PRO A 81 -16.65 -6.39 -1.01
N PRO A 82 -15.58 -5.69 -0.59
CA PRO A 82 -15.40 -5.35 0.80
C PRO A 82 -16.55 -4.42 1.24
N PRO A 83 -17.07 -4.59 2.46
CA PRO A 83 -18.09 -3.70 2.99
C PRO A 83 -17.61 -2.24 3.01
N ARG A 84 -18.56 -1.32 2.86
CA ARG A 84 -18.27 0.12 2.87
C ARG A 84 -17.73 0.52 4.24
N GLU A 85 -16.54 1.11 4.25
CA GLU A 85 -15.95 1.69 5.45
C GLU A 85 -16.47 3.11 5.68
N SER A 86 -16.50 3.54 6.93
CA SER A 86 -16.64 4.95 7.26
C SER A 86 -15.39 5.72 6.84
N ARG A 87 -15.57 7.01 6.55
CA ARG A 87 -14.45 7.93 6.27
C ARG A 87 -13.42 7.82 7.39
N ARG A 88 -12.18 7.50 7.02
CA ARG A 88 -11.04 7.39 7.93
C ARG A 88 -9.86 8.16 7.35
N SER A 89 -9.01 8.65 8.24
CA SER A 89 -7.70 9.18 7.86
C SER A 89 -6.69 8.02 7.80
N PHE A 90 -5.87 8.01 6.77
CA PHE A 90 -4.79 7.03 6.66
C PHE A 90 -3.46 7.56 7.21
N LYS A 91 -2.51 6.65 7.49
CA LYS A 91 -1.19 6.97 8.03
C LYS A 91 -0.08 6.50 7.09
N PHE A 92 1.10 7.10 7.25
CA PHE A 92 2.33 6.65 6.59
C PHE A 92 2.54 5.14 6.82
N SER A 93 2.93 4.43 5.76
CA SER A 93 3.17 2.99 5.72
C SER A 93 1.93 2.10 5.92
N GLU A 94 0.70 2.64 5.88
CA GLU A 94 -0.50 1.80 5.79
C GLU A 94 -0.68 1.23 4.38
N GLU A 95 -1.15 -0.02 4.32
CA GLU A 95 -1.52 -0.70 3.07
C GLU A 95 -2.96 -0.34 2.69
N VAL A 96 -3.13 0.12 1.46
CA VAL A 96 -4.39 0.63 0.93
C VAL A 96 -4.67 0.05 -0.45
N ASP A 97 -5.94 -0.03 -0.82
CA ASP A 97 -6.32 -0.13 -2.22
C ASP A 97 -6.67 1.27 -2.72
N ALA A 98 -6.05 1.70 -3.82
CA ALA A 98 -6.34 2.98 -4.47
C ALA A 98 -7.16 2.76 -5.74
N TYR A 99 -8.21 3.56 -5.93
CA TYR A 99 -9.05 3.48 -7.12
C TYR A 99 -8.38 4.20 -8.29
N HIS A 100 -7.95 3.43 -9.30
CA HIS A 100 -7.27 3.94 -10.49
C HIS A 100 -7.56 3.04 -11.71
N ASN A 101 -7.72 3.62 -12.91
CA ASN A 101 -8.03 2.89 -14.15
C ASN A 101 -9.16 1.85 -13.98
N ASP A 102 -10.27 2.28 -13.39
CA ASP A 102 -11.49 1.48 -13.17
C ASP A 102 -11.33 0.22 -12.29
N GLY A 103 -10.24 0.16 -11.52
CA GLY A 103 -9.94 -0.91 -10.57
C GLY A 103 -9.36 -0.40 -9.26
N TRP A 104 -9.34 -1.28 -8.26
CA TRP A 104 -8.70 -1.05 -6.96
C TRP A 104 -7.31 -1.66 -6.95
N TRP A 105 -6.28 -0.85 -6.75
CA TRP A 105 -4.88 -1.25 -6.85
C TRP A 105 -4.22 -1.25 -5.48
N GLU A 106 -3.62 -2.37 -5.11
CA GLU A 106 -2.83 -2.50 -3.88
C GLU A 106 -1.62 -1.55 -3.90
N GLY A 107 -1.50 -0.73 -2.86
CA GLY A 107 -0.40 0.20 -2.67
C GLY A 107 -0.11 0.46 -1.19
N VAL A 108 0.96 1.20 -0.95
CA VAL A 108 1.37 1.62 0.40
C VAL A 108 1.47 3.14 0.47
N ILE A 109 0.97 3.74 1.53
CA ILE A 109 1.10 5.18 1.72
C ILE A 109 2.56 5.53 2.04
N THR A 110 3.15 6.37 1.20
CA THR A 110 4.50 6.89 1.37
C THR A 110 4.50 8.30 1.92
N GLU A 111 3.45 9.08 1.74
CA GLU A 111 3.37 10.44 2.29
C GLU A 111 1.92 10.80 2.65
N VAL A 112 1.75 11.53 3.75
CA VAL A 112 0.46 12.13 4.15
C VAL A 112 0.55 13.62 3.83
N LEU A 113 -0.30 14.08 2.91
CA LEU A 113 -0.31 15.44 2.40
C LEU A 113 -1.38 16.28 3.11
N GLU A 114 -1.38 17.58 2.87
CA GLU A 114 -2.44 18.48 3.33
C GLU A 114 -3.77 18.19 2.62
N ASN A 115 -4.89 18.61 3.22
CA ASN A 115 -6.25 18.47 2.67
C ASN A 115 -6.70 17.02 2.42
N GLU A 116 -6.37 16.10 3.34
CA GLU A 116 -6.78 14.68 3.27
C GLU A 116 -6.35 13.97 1.98
N ARG A 117 -5.16 14.32 1.49
CA ARG A 117 -4.51 13.68 0.34
C ARG A 117 -3.35 12.80 0.80
N TYR A 118 -3.05 11.79 0.01
CA TYR A 118 -2.04 10.78 0.32
C TYR A 118 -1.27 10.39 -0.93
N SER A 119 0.05 10.30 -0.82
CA SER A 119 0.87 9.67 -1.87
C SER A 119 0.93 8.17 -1.63
N VAL A 120 0.60 7.40 -2.66
CA VAL A 120 0.56 5.94 -2.62
C VAL A 120 1.58 5.39 -3.62
N PHE A 121 2.41 4.47 -3.16
CA PHE A 121 3.39 3.75 -3.98
C PHE A 121 2.86 2.36 -4.36
N PHE A 122 2.87 2.07 -5.67
CA PHE A 122 2.44 0.80 -6.23
C PHE A 122 3.65 -0.08 -6.52
N ARG A 123 3.78 -1.20 -5.79
CA ARG A 123 4.94 -2.09 -5.93
C ARG A 123 5.03 -2.74 -7.32
N GLY A 124 3.88 -3.04 -7.93
CA GLY A 124 3.79 -3.69 -9.24
C GLY A 124 4.34 -2.83 -10.38
N THR A 125 3.91 -1.57 -10.46
CA THR A 125 4.32 -0.63 -11.52
C THR A 125 5.51 0.25 -11.14
N ARG A 126 5.89 0.29 -9.85
CA ARG A 126 6.91 1.19 -9.27
C ARG A 126 6.57 2.67 -9.43
N GLU A 127 5.29 2.99 -9.44
CA GLU A 127 4.78 4.35 -9.56
C GLU A 127 4.36 4.89 -8.20
N GLN A 128 4.38 6.22 -8.06
CA GLN A 128 3.86 6.94 -6.92
C GLN A 128 2.86 7.98 -7.42
N LEU A 129 1.63 7.95 -6.91
CA LEU A 129 0.54 8.84 -7.31
C LEU A 129 -0.20 9.37 -6.07
N ASP A 130 -0.83 10.54 -6.21
CA ASP A 130 -1.52 11.20 -5.11
C ASP A 130 -3.04 11.08 -5.22
N PHE A 131 -3.66 10.60 -4.15
CA PHE A 131 -5.10 10.31 -4.08
C PHE A 131 -5.76 11.11 -2.95
N GLY A 132 -7.05 11.40 -3.10
CA GLY A 132 -7.89 11.85 -1.98
C GLY A 132 -8.35 10.69 -1.10
N SER A 133 -8.81 11.00 0.11
CA SER A 133 -9.37 10.01 1.05
C SER A 133 -10.49 9.14 0.47
N GLU A 134 -11.32 9.68 -0.42
CA GLU A 134 -12.45 8.96 -1.06
C GLU A 134 -12.01 7.95 -2.14
N GLU A 135 -10.80 8.11 -2.67
CA GLU A 135 -10.23 7.24 -3.69
C GLU A 135 -9.42 6.09 -3.07
N LEU A 136 -9.33 6.06 -1.74
CA LEU A 136 -8.60 5.07 -0.97
C LEU A 136 -9.53 4.26 -0.08
N ARG A 137 -9.17 3.01 0.13
CA ARG A 137 -9.76 2.15 1.17
C ARG A 137 -8.66 1.32 1.82
N LEU A 138 -8.91 0.84 3.04
CA LEU A 138 -7.97 -0.07 3.69
C LEU A 138 -7.80 -1.34 2.85
N HIS A 139 -6.56 -1.75 2.62
CA HIS A 139 -6.30 -3.03 1.95
C HIS A 139 -6.76 -4.19 2.85
N ARG A 140 -7.49 -5.14 2.27
CA ARG A 140 -7.96 -6.35 2.96
C ARG A 140 -7.83 -7.55 2.05
N GLU A 141 -7.49 -8.69 2.63
CA GLU A 141 -7.47 -9.98 1.98
C GLU A 141 -8.75 -10.76 2.29
N TRP A 142 -9.25 -11.50 1.29
CA TRP A 142 -10.35 -12.43 1.46
C TRP A 142 -9.81 -13.84 1.65
N VAL A 143 -9.77 -14.30 2.90
CA VAL A 143 -9.15 -15.59 3.26
C VAL A 143 -10.19 -16.48 3.92
N LYS A 144 -10.45 -17.64 3.29
CA LYS A 144 -11.35 -18.68 3.81
C LYS A 144 -12.74 -18.18 4.24
N GLY A 145 -13.32 -17.25 3.49
CA GLY A 145 -14.66 -16.74 3.77
C GLY A 145 -14.70 -15.56 4.76
N LYS A 146 -13.55 -14.95 5.08
CA LYS A 146 -13.45 -13.82 6.01
C LYS A 146 -12.53 -12.73 5.46
N TRP A 147 -12.82 -11.49 5.82
CA TRP A 147 -11.95 -10.34 5.56
C TRP A 147 -10.84 -10.26 6.61
N VAL A 148 -9.62 -10.04 6.15
CA VAL A 148 -8.45 -9.83 7.00
C VAL A 148 -7.74 -8.54 6.57
N PRO A 149 -7.53 -7.54 7.46
CA PRO A 149 -8.06 -7.48 8.82
C PRO A 149 -9.61 -7.55 8.86
N PRO A 150 -10.22 -7.86 10.01
CA PRO A 150 -11.67 -7.86 10.18
C PRO A 150 -12.24 -6.44 10.14
N LEU A 151 -13.51 -6.32 9.78
CA LEU A 151 -14.20 -5.03 9.63
C LEU A 151 -14.36 -4.35 10.99
N GLU A 152 -14.41 -3.03 11.02
CA GLU A 152 -14.70 -2.28 12.25
C GLU A 152 -16.04 -2.75 12.82
N GLY A 153 -16.03 -3.29 14.04
CA GLY A 153 -17.20 -3.89 14.70
C GLY A 153 -17.23 -5.42 14.74
N GLU A 154 -16.36 -6.13 14.01
CA GLU A 154 -16.11 -7.56 14.25
C GLU A 154 -14.94 -7.70 15.24
N GLU A 155 -15.28 -7.79 16.53
CA GLU A 155 -14.31 -7.95 17.62
C GLU A 155 -13.34 -9.10 17.34
N TYR A 156 -12.05 -8.80 17.29
CA TYR A 156 -11.02 -9.76 17.65
C TYR A 156 -11.22 -10.08 19.13
N PRO A 157 -11.28 -11.36 19.56
CA PRO A 157 -11.14 -11.66 20.98
C PRO A 157 -9.76 -11.21 21.42
N THR A 158 -9.68 -10.00 21.98
CA THR A 158 -8.56 -9.43 22.69
C THR A 158 -8.45 -10.10 24.06
N SER A 159 -8.13 -11.40 24.05
CA SER A 159 -7.52 -12.12 25.16
C SER A 159 -7.31 -13.56 24.73
N ILE A 160 -6.19 -13.82 24.06
CA ILE A 160 -5.56 -15.11 24.29
C ILE A 160 -4.79 -14.95 25.59
N ASP A 161 -5.44 -15.31 26.69
CA ASP A 161 -4.83 -15.40 28.02
C ASP A 161 -3.89 -16.62 28.02
N ILE A 162 -2.74 -16.53 27.32
CA ILE A 162 -1.69 -17.54 27.40
C ILE A 162 -0.73 -17.13 28.50
N ARG A 163 -0.96 -17.66 29.70
CA ARG A 163 0.10 -17.78 30.71
C ARG A 163 1.13 -18.81 30.26
N TYR A 164 2.03 -18.45 29.35
CA TYR A 164 3.33 -19.12 29.20
C TYR A 164 4.36 -18.09 28.73
N GLY A 165 5.44 -17.98 29.51
CA GLY A 165 6.47 -16.95 29.36
C GLY A 165 7.44 -17.20 28.20
N TYR A 166 7.87 -16.08 27.61
CA TYR A 166 9.06 -15.84 26.79
C TYR A 166 9.23 -16.65 25.47
N ASP A 167 9.13 -15.87 24.39
CA ASP A 167 10.08 -15.73 23.26
C ASP A 167 9.65 -16.27 21.88
N MET A 168 9.04 -15.40 21.04
CA MET A 168 9.48 -15.11 19.66
C MET A 168 8.64 -14.03 18.94
N ASP A 169 9.32 -12.91 18.66
CA ASP A 169 9.30 -12.03 17.49
C ASP A 169 8.04 -11.25 17.01
N MET A 170 8.02 -10.00 17.46
CA MET A 170 7.77 -8.74 16.74
C MET A 170 7.52 -8.78 15.21
N SER A 171 6.34 -8.28 14.82
CA SER A 171 6.07 -7.33 13.72
C SER A 171 6.73 -7.53 12.34
N PRO A 172 5.95 -7.75 11.25
CA PRO A 172 6.48 -7.68 9.88
C PRO A 172 6.78 -6.25 9.38
N TYR A 173 6.66 -5.19 10.20
CA TYR A 173 6.85 -3.80 9.77
C TYR A 173 8.31 -3.32 9.65
N LEU A 174 9.32 -4.17 9.91
CA LEU A 174 10.74 -3.82 9.66
C LEU A 174 11.40 -4.83 8.70
N LYS A 175 11.15 -4.68 7.41
CA LYS A 175 12.04 -5.18 6.34
C LYS A 175 12.39 -4.06 5.38
N CYS A 176 13.23 -3.15 5.86
CA CYS A 176 14.20 -2.42 5.04
C CYS A 176 15.03 -1.59 6.00
N LEU A 177 16.28 -1.98 6.24
CA LEU A 177 17.44 -1.16 6.62
C LEU A 177 18.53 -2.07 7.20
N CYS A 178 19.33 -2.72 6.34
CA CYS A 178 20.74 -3.01 6.64
C CYS A 178 21.53 -3.45 5.39
N PHE A 179 22.03 -2.48 4.64
CA PHE A 179 23.36 -2.47 4.00
C PHE A 179 23.75 -1.00 4.03
N ILE A 180 24.46 -0.52 5.05
CA ILE A 180 25.93 -0.43 5.09
C ILE A 180 26.35 -0.45 6.57
N GLY A 181 27.36 -1.25 6.88
CA GLY A 181 27.74 -1.59 8.24
C GLY A 181 28.54 -0.54 9.01
N GLN A 182 28.54 -0.78 10.34
CA GLN A 182 29.47 -0.35 11.39
C GLN A 182 29.50 1.17 11.70
N ARG A 183 29.53 1.65 12.95
CA ARG A 183 29.95 1.08 14.23
C ARG A 183 29.25 1.86 15.35
N LEU A 184 28.73 1.13 16.33
CA LEU A 184 28.08 1.63 17.55
C LEU A 184 29.10 2.37 18.44
N SER A 185 28.73 3.56 18.91
CA SER A 185 29.13 4.05 20.23
C SER A 185 28.01 4.94 20.76
N LEU A 186 27.17 4.37 21.62
CA LEU A 186 26.20 5.11 22.42
C LEU A 186 26.91 5.57 23.70
N MET A 187 26.84 6.85 24.00
CA MET A 187 26.91 7.35 25.37
C MET A 187 25.82 8.40 25.54
N LEU A 188 24.83 8.06 26.36
CA LEU A 188 23.78 8.95 26.86
C LEU A 188 24.35 9.94 27.91
N PRO A 189 23.62 11.03 28.21
CA PRO A 189 24.18 12.26 28.73
C PRO A 189 24.23 12.29 30.27
N SER A 190 25.20 13.00 30.84
CA SER A 190 25.14 13.48 32.22
C SER A 190 25.25 14.99 32.26
N GLU A 191 24.34 15.59 33.02
CA GLU A 191 24.33 16.99 33.43
C GLU A 191 25.64 17.46 34.10
N HIS A 192 25.71 18.79 34.19
CA HIS A 192 26.45 19.59 35.15
C HIS A 192 27.84 20.12 34.79
N ARG A 193 27.82 21.45 34.58
CA ARG A 193 28.57 22.47 35.34
C ARG A 193 29.81 23.03 34.64
N GLN A 194 29.66 24.28 34.19
CA GLN A 194 30.74 25.24 33.93
C GLN A 194 31.67 25.37 35.16
N PRO A 195 32.98 25.57 34.93
CA PRO A 195 33.55 26.81 35.46
C PRO A 195 34.59 27.51 34.54
N LYS A 196 34.44 28.84 34.53
CA LYS A 196 35.40 29.95 34.39
C LYS A 196 36.92 29.65 34.27
N GLY A 197 37.52 30.16 33.18
CA GLY A 197 38.82 30.89 33.05
C GLY A 197 40.13 30.33 33.65
N PRO A 198 41.31 30.95 33.44
CA PRO A 198 41.57 32.28 32.85
C PRO A 198 42.61 32.34 31.71
N SER A 199 42.53 33.45 30.96
CA SER A 199 43.60 34.34 30.44
C SER A 199 44.99 33.78 30.08
N TRP A 200 45.38 33.99 28.81
CA TRP A 200 46.57 34.79 28.50
C TRP A 200 46.38 35.53 27.16
N GLN A 201 46.64 36.84 27.20
CA GLN A 201 46.80 37.73 26.06
C GLN A 201 48.20 37.55 25.45
N ILE A 202 48.31 37.73 24.13
CA ILE A 202 49.40 38.51 23.55
C ILE A 202 48.79 39.49 22.54
N ASP A 203 49.06 40.77 22.77
CA ASP A 203 48.62 41.90 21.98
C ASP A 203 49.55 42.17 20.77
N ARG A 204 48.97 42.88 19.80
CA ARG A 204 49.53 44.03 19.04
C ARG A 204 50.45 43.77 17.83
N ALA A 205 49.96 44.11 16.64
CA ALA A 205 50.23 45.38 15.95
C ALA A 205 49.44 45.38 14.62
N GLU A 206 48.40 46.19 14.46
CA GLU A 206 48.36 47.61 14.03
C GLU A 206 48.68 47.86 12.54
N LEU A 207 47.71 48.56 11.91
CA LEU A 207 47.85 49.58 10.84
C LEU A 207 48.09 49.03 9.41
N SER A 208 47.47 49.54 8.35
CA SER A 208 46.58 50.70 8.10
C SER A 208 46.12 50.63 6.63
N SER A 209 45.04 51.35 6.30
CA SER A 209 44.75 52.16 5.09
C SER A 209 45.36 51.73 3.73
N GLU A 210 44.72 51.80 2.56
CA GLU A 210 43.86 52.81 1.91
C GLU A 210 43.61 52.17 0.50
N GLU A 211 42.39 52.12 -0.04
CA GLU A 211 41.76 53.13 -0.91
C GLU A 211 42.14 53.04 -2.41
N GLU A 212 41.20 53.52 -3.24
CA GLU A 212 41.15 53.71 -4.72
C GLU A 212 40.67 52.50 -5.55
N VAL A 213 39.42 52.45 -6.05
CA VAL A 213 38.71 53.35 -7.00
C VAL A 213 39.45 53.54 -8.32
N LYS A 214 38.91 52.96 -9.41
CA LYS A 214 38.72 53.68 -10.67
C LYS A 214 37.67 53.03 -11.58
N ALA A 215 36.67 53.84 -11.88
CA ALA A 215 35.67 53.67 -12.90
C ALA A 215 36.23 53.96 -14.30
N GLY A 216 35.49 53.52 -15.33
CA GLY A 216 35.52 54.09 -16.67
C GLY A 216 35.64 53.05 -17.79
N ILE A 217 34.93 53.11 -18.93
CA ILE A 217 34.04 54.12 -19.53
C ILE A 217 33.10 53.37 -20.50
N ALA A 218 31.95 54.01 -20.79
CA ALA A 218 30.96 53.81 -21.86
C ALA A 218 31.57 53.51 -23.27
N GLY A 219 30.83 53.12 -24.33
CA GLY A 219 29.40 53.16 -24.60
C GLY A 219 29.10 52.84 -26.07
N PHE A 220 27.79 52.77 -26.36
CA PHE A 220 27.07 53.08 -27.61
C PHE A 220 27.76 52.83 -28.96
N TYR A 221 27.19 51.91 -29.75
CA TYR A 221 26.26 52.23 -30.85
C TYR A 221 25.38 51.00 -31.16
#